data_AF-A0A699UWQ5-F1
#
_entry.id   AF-A0A699UWQ5-F1
#
_cell.length_a   1.000
_cell.length_b   1.000
_cell.length_c   1.000
_cell.angle_alpha   90.00
_cell.angle_beta   90.00
_cell.angle_gamma   90.00
#
_symmetry.space_group_name_H-M   'P 1'
#
loop_
_entity.id
_entity.type
_entity.pdbx_description
1 polymer ?
#
loop_
_entity_poly.entity_id
_entity_poly.type
_entity_poly.pdbx_seq_one_letter_code
_entity_poly.pdbx_strand_id
1 'polypeptide(L)'
;ERINWASAMQEKLDQFASLKVWRLVLRPEGKSVIKTKWIFKNKKDESSLVIRNKATLVAVGYSQQEGIDYDETFAPVARIEAIRLFLGYASHKDFTVFQMDVKTVFLNGILKEEVYVGQPLGFVSKQYPDHVYALDKALYGLKQVPRAWCDV
;
A
#
# COMPACT_ATOMS: atom_id res chain seq x y z
N GLU A 1 24.95 11.52 11.90
CA GLU A 1 24.91 10.19 11.26
C GLU A 1 24.22 10.28 9.91
N ARG A 2 24.75 9.64 8.86
CA ARG A 2 24.15 9.70 7.52
C ARG A 2 22.88 8.85 7.49
N ILE A 3 21.73 9.51 7.44
CA ILE A 3 20.42 8.86 7.28
C ILE A 3 20.42 8.09 5.95
N ASN A 4 20.42 6.75 6.03
CA ASN A 4 20.62 5.87 4.87
C ASN A 4 19.28 5.41 4.29
N TRP A 5 19.01 5.78 3.04
CA TRP A 5 17.81 5.34 2.31
C TRP A 5 17.70 3.82 2.17
N ALA A 6 18.82 3.10 2.10
CA ALA A 6 18.83 1.65 2.01
C ALA A 6 18.21 0.98 3.25
N SER A 7 18.49 1.52 4.44
CA SER A 7 17.90 1.03 5.69
C SER A 7 16.38 1.23 5.71
N ALA A 8 15.90 2.41 5.28
CA ALA A 8 14.46 2.68 5.19
C ALA A 8 13.74 1.77 4.16
N MET A 9 14.41 1.41 3.06
CA MET A 9 13.88 0.45 2.09
C MET A 9 13.84 -0.97 2.67
N GLN A 10 14.90 -1.40 3.36
CA GLN A 10 14.95 -2.71 4.00
C GLN A 10 13.88 -2.86 5.08
N GLU A 11 13.74 -1.89 5.99
CA GLU A 11 12.67 -1.86 6.99
C GLU A 11 11.28 -2.06 6.36
N LYS A 12 11.07 -1.47 5.18
CA LYS A 12 9.79 -1.57 4.49
C LYS A 12 9.54 -2.97 3.92
N LEU A 13 10.58 -3.60 3.38
CA LEU A 13 10.50 -4.98 2.87
C LEU A 13 10.35 -5.98 4.01
N ASP A 14 11.01 -5.76 5.15
CA ASP A 14 10.87 -6.60 6.34
C ASP A 14 9.43 -6.56 6.89
N GLN A 15 8.78 -5.38 6.87
CA GLN A 15 7.34 -5.26 7.18
C GLN A 15 6.46 -6.07 6.22
N PHE A 16 6.81 -6.11 4.93
CA PHE A 16 6.03 -6.87 3.97
C PHE A 16 6.21 -8.38 4.16
N ALA A 17 7.43 -8.81 4.51
CA ALA A 17 7.71 -10.19 4.85
C ALA A 17 6.95 -10.62 6.12
N SER A 18 6.99 -9.81 7.18
CA SER A 18 6.31 -10.13 8.44
C SER A 18 4.79 -10.18 8.31
N LEU A 19 4.22 -9.29 7.49
CA LEU A 19 2.78 -9.27 7.18
C LEU A 19 2.37 -10.25 6.08
N LYS A 20 3.31 -11.02 5.50
CA LYS A 20 3.06 -11.95 4.38
C LYS A 20 2.28 -11.28 3.25
N VAL A 21 2.72 -10.08 2.85
CA VAL A 21 2.05 -9.29 1.80
C VAL A 21 2.14 -9.99 0.44
N TRP A 22 3.23 -10.70 0.20
CA TRP A 22 3.50 -11.35 -1.07
C TRP A 22 4.39 -12.57 -0.93
N ARG A 23 4.50 -13.32 -2.03
CA ARG A 23 5.42 -14.46 -2.15
C ARG A 23 6.18 -14.38 -3.47
N LEU A 24 7.46 -14.74 -3.45
CA LEU A 24 8.29 -14.80 -4.65
C LEU A 24 7.98 -16.08 -5.42
N VAL A 25 7.59 -15.95 -6.69
CA VAL A 25 7.18 -17.06 -7.56
C VAL A 25 7.79 -16.91 -8.95
N LEU A 26 7.90 -18.01 -9.69
CA LEU A 26 8.30 -17.97 -11.08
C LEU A 26 7.31 -17.11 -11.87
N ARG A 27 7.81 -16.29 -12.79
CA ARG A 27 6.98 -15.43 -13.61
C ARG A 27 5.96 -16.27 -14.42
N PRO A 28 4.65 -16.06 -14.21
CA PRO A 28 3.65 -16.82 -14.96
C PRO A 28 3.61 -16.37 -16.42
N GLU A 29 3.42 -17.33 -17.32
CA GLU A 29 3.25 -17.07 -18.76
C GLU A 29 1.89 -16.43 -19.04
N GLY A 30 1.85 -15.45 -19.94
CA GLY A 30 0.62 -14.78 -20.36
C GLY A 30 -0.02 -13.83 -19.34
N LYS A 31 0.55 -13.68 -18.13
CA LYS A 31 0.06 -12.74 -17.10
C LYS A 31 0.80 -11.42 -17.13
N SER A 32 0.07 -10.34 -16.84
CA SER A 32 0.63 -9.01 -16.68
C SER A 32 1.49 -8.94 -15.40
N VAL A 33 2.59 -8.19 -15.44
CA VAL A 33 3.42 -7.94 -14.26
C VAL A 33 3.48 -6.44 -14.05
N ILE A 34 2.92 -5.97 -12.94
CA ILE A 34 2.86 -4.56 -12.61
C ILE A 34 4.23 -4.12 -12.10
N LYS A 35 4.73 -2.99 -12.62
CA LYS A 35 6.01 -2.44 -12.14
C LYS A 35 5.85 -1.89 -10.72
N THR A 36 6.91 -1.95 -9.93
CA THR A 36 6.98 -1.30 -8.62
C THR A 36 7.84 -0.04 -8.67
N LYS A 37 7.54 0.92 -7.80
CA LYS A 37 8.29 2.18 -7.69
C LYS A 37 8.49 2.56 -6.23
N TRP A 38 9.70 3.04 -5.92
CA TRP A 38 10.00 3.64 -4.63
C TRP A 38 9.61 5.12 -4.59
N ILE A 39 8.93 5.52 -3.52
CA ILE A 39 8.65 6.91 -3.17
C ILE A 39 9.40 7.24 -1.90
N PHE A 40 10.20 8.29 -1.97
CA PHE A 40 11.06 8.73 -0.88
C PHE A 40 10.53 10.03 -0.28
N LYS A 41 10.44 10.11 1.05
CA LYS A 41 10.02 11.31 1.77
C LYS A 41 10.84 11.49 3.03
N ASN A 42 11.40 12.68 3.22
CA ASN A 42 12.03 13.07 4.48
C ASN A 42 10.96 13.53 5.45
N LYS A 43 10.94 12.93 6.64
CA LYS A 43 10.22 13.48 7.79
C LYS A 43 11.14 14.46 8.50
N LYS A 44 10.65 15.69 8.63
CA LYS A 44 11.33 16.78 9.31
C LYS A 44 10.63 17.09 10.63
N ASP A 45 11.38 17.58 11.61
CA ASP A 45 10.81 18.20 12.82
C ASP A 45 10.31 19.61 12.53
N GLU A 46 9.77 20.27 13.57
CA GLU A 46 9.35 21.67 13.55
C GLU A 46 10.51 22.62 13.17
N SER A 47 11.74 22.25 13.52
CA SER A 47 12.98 22.94 13.18
C SER A 47 13.51 22.62 11.77
N SER A 48 12.72 21.91 10.94
CA SER A 48 13.08 21.48 9.59
C SER A 48 14.27 20.53 9.45
N LEU A 49 14.77 19.97 10.55
CA LEU A 49 15.82 18.94 10.57
C LEU A 49 15.22 17.58 10.21
N VAL A 50 15.95 16.82 9.38
CA VAL A 50 15.48 15.50 8.95
C VAL A 50 15.65 14.51 10.10
N ILE A 51 14.54 14.04 10.66
CA ILE A 51 14.53 13.03 11.73
C ILE A 51 14.54 11.62 11.14
N ARG A 52 13.86 11.41 10.00
CA ARG A 52 13.70 10.06 9.42
C ARG A 52 13.47 10.10 7.92
N ASN A 53 14.14 9.18 7.22
CA ASN A 53 13.84 8.87 5.83
C ASN A 53 12.71 7.84 5.77
N LYS A 54 11.66 8.12 5.00
CA LYS A 54 10.56 7.21 4.74
C LYS A 54 10.61 6.75 3.29
N ALA A 55 10.88 5.46 3.07
CA ALA A 55 10.73 4.82 1.77
C ALA A 55 9.38 4.08 1.72
N THR A 56 8.63 4.26 0.64
CA THR A 56 7.35 3.58 0.42
C THR A 56 7.41 2.90 -0.94
N LEU A 57 7.14 1.59 -0.98
CA LEU A 57 6.98 0.88 -2.24
C LEU A 57 5.53 0.93 -2.69
N VAL A 58 5.34 1.21 -3.98
CA VAL A 58 4.02 1.41 -4.60
C VAL A 58 3.96 0.61 -5.89
N ALA A 59 2.82 -0.02 -6.15
CA ALA A 59 2.50 -0.62 -7.45
C ALA A 59 2.14 0.49 -8.44
N VAL A 60 2.66 0.39 -9.65
CA VAL A 60 2.41 1.35 -10.72
C VAL A 60 1.08 1.00 -11.41
N GLY A 61 -0.04 1.14 -10.69
CA GLY A 61 -1.35 0.62 -11.14
C GLY A 61 -1.99 1.33 -12.33
N TYR A 62 -1.41 2.41 -12.87
CA TYR A 62 -1.90 2.99 -14.13
C TYR A 62 -1.76 2.00 -15.31
N SER A 63 -0.88 1.00 -15.19
CA SER A 63 -0.72 -0.04 -16.21
C SER A 63 -1.77 -1.14 -16.13
N GLN A 64 -2.68 -1.11 -15.16
CA GLN A 64 -3.72 -2.14 -14.97
C GLN A 64 -4.91 -1.93 -15.91
N GLN A 65 -5.38 -3.02 -16.52
CA GLN A 65 -6.54 -3.08 -17.40
C GLN A 65 -7.78 -3.64 -16.70
N GLU A 66 -8.91 -2.96 -16.87
CA GLU A 66 -10.21 -3.40 -16.33
C GLU A 66 -10.67 -4.69 -17.03
N GLY A 67 -11.25 -5.63 -16.27
CA GLY A 67 -11.63 -6.96 -16.76
C GLY A 67 -10.45 -7.93 -16.98
N ILE A 68 -9.21 -7.50 -16.70
CA ILE A 68 -8.02 -8.35 -16.75
C ILE A 68 -7.29 -8.36 -15.40
N ASP A 69 -6.94 -7.17 -14.90
CA ASP A 69 -6.14 -6.99 -13.67
C ASP A 69 -6.99 -6.57 -12.47
N TYR A 70 -8.22 -6.09 -12.71
CA TYR A 70 -9.23 -5.73 -11.72
C TYR A 70 -10.61 -5.65 -12.38
N ASP A 71 -11.67 -5.92 -11.62
CA ASP A 71 -13.04 -5.86 -12.13
C ASP A 71 -13.72 -4.52 -11.86
N GLU A 72 -13.44 -3.88 -10.72
CA GLU A 72 -14.08 -2.62 -10.32
C GLU A 72 -13.13 -1.73 -9.51
N THR A 73 -13.35 -0.41 -9.57
CA THR A 73 -12.59 0.57 -8.78
C THR A 73 -13.47 1.10 -7.65
N PHE A 74 -13.01 1.03 -6.40
CA PHE A 74 -13.77 1.51 -5.24
C PHE A 74 -13.09 2.73 -4.63
N ALA A 75 -13.89 3.71 -4.19
CA ALA A 75 -13.39 4.87 -3.44
C ALA A 75 -14.27 5.04 -2.18
N PRO A 76 -13.81 4.57 -1.01
CA PRO A 76 -14.54 4.72 0.24
C PRO A 76 -14.34 6.13 0.78
N VAL A 77 -14.98 7.10 0.13
CA VAL A 77 -15.00 8.49 0.58
C VAL A 77 -16.34 8.73 1.26
N ALA A 78 -16.31 8.92 2.57
CA ALA A 78 -17.49 9.36 3.31
C ALA A 78 -17.93 10.73 2.77
N ARG A 79 -19.23 10.87 2.49
CA ARG A 79 -19.80 12.14 2.02
C ARG A 79 -19.71 13.20 3.13
N ILE A 80 -19.40 14.43 2.76
CA ILE A 80 -19.25 15.52 3.74
C ILE A 80 -20.56 15.82 4.48
N GLU A 81 -21.70 15.62 3.82
CA GLU A 81 -23.03 15.75 4.41
C GLU A 81 -23.26 14.73 5.52
N ALA A 82 -22.85 13.47 5.30
CA ALA A 82 -22.95 12.41 6.29
C ALA A 82 -22.03 12.66 7.49
N ILE A 83 -20.79 13.14 7.25
CA ILE A 83 -19.87 13.52 8.32
C ILE A 83 -20.45 14.66 9.16
N ARG A 84 -20.99 15.70 8.52
CA ARG A 84 -21.62 16.84 9.21
C ARG A 84 -22.84 16.41 10.03
N LEU A 85 -23.70 15.56 9.47
CA LEU A 85 -24.85 15.02 10.18
C LEU A 85 -24.43 14.20 11.40
N PHE A 86 -23.44 13.32 11.24
CA PHE A 86 -22.88 12.52 12.33
C PHE A 86 -22.31 13.40 13.46
N LEU A 87 -21.48 14.39 13.12
CA LEU A 87 -20.89 15.30 14.11
C LEU A 87 -21.96 16.17 14.79
N GLY A 88 -22.95 16.66 14.04
CA GLY A 88 -24.07 17.42 14.60
C GLY A 88 -24.91 16.58 15.57
N TYR A 89 -25.17 15.32 15.23
CA TYR A 89 -25.87 14.39 16.11
C TYR A 89 -25.06 14.04 17.36
N ALA A 90 -23.76 13.76 17.20
CA ALA A 90 -22.86 13.49 18.33
C ALA A 90 -22.81 14.68 19.29
N SER A 91 -22.72 15.91 18.77
CA SER A 91 -22.77 17.13 19.57
C SER A 91 -24.12 17.32 20.28
N HIS A 92 -25.24 16.97 19.64
CA HIS A 92 -26.56 17.07 20.26
C HIS A 92 -26.78 16.05 21.38
N LYS A 93 -26.08 14.91 21.33
CA LYS A 93 -26.15 13.84 22.33
C LYS A 93 -25.02 13.87 23.36
N ASP A 94 -24.20 14.92 23.35
CA ASP A 94 -23.00 15.05 24.18
C ASP A 94 -22.05 13.84 24.07
N PHE A 95 -21.92 13.27 22.87
CA PHE A 95 -21.02 12.16 22.61
C PHE A 95 -19.60 12.64 22.34
N THR A 96 -18.63 12.00 22.99
CA THR A 96 -17.21 12.16 22.67
C THR A 96 -16.86 11.38 21.42
N VAL A 97 -16.39 12.07 20.38
CA VAL A 97 -15.93 11.45 19.14
C VAL A 97 -14.42 11.20 19.21
N PHE A 98 -14.01 9.98 18.87
CA PHE A 98 -12.60 9.60 18.76
C PHE A 98 -12.23 9.38 17.30
N GLN A 99 -11.03 9.82 16.91
CA GLN A 99 -10.46 9.58 15.58
C GLN A 99 -9.25 8.66 15.69
N MET A 100 -9.19 7.66 14.81
CA MET A 100 -8.04 6.77 14.69
C MET A 100 -7.55 6.76 13.24
N ASP A 101 -6.27 7.10 13.06
CA ASP A 101 -5.57 6.90 11.78
C ASP A 101 -4.82 5.55 11.85
N VAL A 102 -5.36 4.56 11.15
CA VAL A 102 -4.76 3.23 11.10
C VAL A 102 -3.56 3.28 10.17
N LYS A 103 -2.37 2.95 10.67
CA LYS A 103 -1.19 2.84 9.80
C LYS A 103 -1.29 1.57 8.98
N THR A 104 -0.80 1.62 7.74
CA THR A 104 -0.65 0.44 6.85
C THR A 104 -1.95 -0.32 6.56
N VAL A 105 -3.09 0.37 6.60
CA VAL A 105 -4.44 -0.13 6.29
C VAL A 105 -4.46 -1.12 5.13
N PHE A 106 -3.85 -0.74 4.02
CA PHE A 106 -3.86 -1.52 2.78
C PHE A 106 -3.10 -2.84 2.89
N LEU A 107 -2.05 -2.91 3.72
CA LEU A 107 -1.29 -4.16 3.93
C LEU A 107 -2.06 -5.20 4.76
N ASN A 108 -3.24 -4.86 5.25
CA ASN A 108 -4.13 -5.79 5.93
C ASN A 108 -5.31 -6.24 5.05
N GLY A 109 -5.59 -5.52 3.95
CA GLY A 109 -6.61 -5.91 2.99
C GLY A 109 -6.19 -7.15 2.22
N ILE A 110 -7.00 -8.20 2.26
CA ILE A 110 -6.76 -9.42 1.49
C ILE A 110 -7.12 -9.13 0.03
N LEU A 111 -6.20 -9.46 -0.88
CA LEU A 111 -6.46 -9.33 -2.30
C LEU A 111 -7.12 -10.61 -2.80
N LYS A 112 -8.30 -10.50 -3.42
CA LYS A 112 -9.02 -11.66 -3.97
C LYS A 112 -8.52 -12.00 -5.37
N GLU A 113 -8.11 -10.97 -6.11
CA GLU A 113 -7.60 -11.06 -7.47
C GLU A 113 -6.13 -11.48 -7.48
N GLU A 114 -5.76 -12.25 -8.49
CA GLU A 114 -4.40 -12.70 -8.69
C GLU A 114 -3.57 -11.59 -9.34
N VAL A 115 -2.72 -10.92 -8.54
CA VAL A 115 -1.90 -9.79 -9.03
C VAL A 115 -0.42 -10.05 -8.83
N TYR A 116 0.36 -9.80 -9.88
CA TYR A 116 1.80 -9.95 -9.90
C TYR A 116 2.50 -8.60 -10.00
N VAL A 117 3.52 -8.40 -9.16
CA VAL A 117 4.36 -7.20 -9.19
C VAL A 117 5.84 -7.56 -9.39
N GLY A 118 6.56 -6.71 -10.12
CA GLY A 118 8.00 -6.87 -10.32
C GLY A 118 8.79 -6.64 -9.03
N GLN A 119 9.93 -7.31 -8.91
CA GLN A 119 10.84 -7.12 -7.78
C GLN A 119 11.29 -5.64 -7.69
N PRO A 120 11.38 -5.07 -6.47
CA PRO A 120 11.77 -3.68 -6.30
C PRO A 120 13.18 -3.45 -6.82
N LEU A 121 13.36 -2.31 -7.51
CA LEU A 121 14.67 -1.88 -7.98
C LEU A 121 15.65 -1.81 -6.80
N GLY A 122 16.84 -2.39 -6.98
CA GLY A 122 17.87 -2.51 -5.93
C GLY A 122 17.73 -3.71 -4.99
N PHE A 123 16.63 -4.48 -5.08
CA PHE A 123 16.34 -5.63 -4.22
C PHE A 123 15.91 -6.88 -5.02
N VAL A 124 16.43 -7.01 -6.25
CA VAL A 124 16.20 -8.20 -7.08
C VAL A 124 17.01 -9.38 -6.52
N SER A 125 16.36 -10.53 -6.37
CA SER A 125 16.99 -11.77 -5.92
C SER A 125 18.07 -12.22 -6.90
N LYS A 126 19.28 -12.48 -6.39
CA LYS A 126 20.39 -13.03 -7.19
C LYS A 126 20.14 -14.48 -7.62
N GLN A 127 19.42 -15.25 -6.80
CA GLN A 127 19.10 -16.65 -7.09
C GLN A 127 17.93 -16.78 -8.06
N TYR A 128 17.01 -15.82 -8.01
CA TYR A 128 15.75 -15.83 -8.75
C TYR A 128 15.51 -14.49 -9.46
N PRO A 129 16.36 -14.12 -10.45
CA PRO A 129 16.26 -12.82 -11.11
C PRO A 129 14.97 -12.67 -11.92
N ASP A 130 14.49 -13.75 -12.53
CA ASP A 130 13.29 -13.75 -13.38
C ASP A 130 11.97 -13.97 -12.61
N HIS A 131 12.03 -14.09 -11.29
CA HIS A 131 10.85 -14.27 -10.46
C HIS A 131 10.14 -12.93 -10.19
N VAL A 132 8.85 -13.03 -9.87
CA VAL A 132 7.98 -11.91 -9.54
C VAL A 132 7.33 -12.14 -8.18
N TYR A 133 6.77 -11.09 -7.59
CA TYR A 133 5.99 -11.21 -6.35
C TYR A 133 4.51 -11.39 -6.69
N ALA A 134 3.93 -12.51 -6.25
CA ALA A 134 2.49 -12.69 -6.19
C ALA A 134 1.96 -11.99 -4.93
N LEU A 135 0.99 -11.08 -5.08
CA LEU A 135 0.41 -10.35 -3.97
C LEU A 135 -0.70 -11.18 -3.30
N ASP A 136 -0.55 -11.45 -2.01
CA ASP A 136 -1.62 -12.02 -1.19
C ASP A 136 -2.46 -10.91 -0.51
N LYS A 137 -1.89 -9.69 -0.42
CA LYS A 137 -2.52 -8.51 0.19
C LYS A 137 -2.40 -7.27 -0.69
N ALA A 138 -3.30 -6.31 -0.46
CA ALA A 138 -3.36 -5.09 -1.25
C ALA A 138 -2.11 -4.21 -1.05
N LEU A 139 -1.53 -3.76 -2.16
CA LEU A 139 -0.40 -2.84 -2.19
C LEU A 139 -0.87 -1.47 -2.68
N TYR A 140 -0.36 -0.40 -2.07
CA TYR A 140 -0.70 0.96 -2.49
C TYR A 140 -0.43 1.16 -3.99
N GLY A 141 -1.34 1.87 -4.66
CA GLY A 141 -1.24 2.19 -6.08
C GLY A 141 -1.96 1.20 -7.01
N LEU A 142 -2.46 0.06 -6.52
CA LEU A 142 -3.42 -0.74 -7.30
C LEU A 142 -4.79 -0.08 -7.32
N LYS A 143 -5.58 -0.34 -8.36
CA LYS A 143 -6.92 0.25 -8.55
C LYS A 143 -7.97 -0.30 -7.58
N GLN A 144 -7.84 -1.57 -7.19
CA GLN A 144 -8.79 -2.29 -6.32
C GLN A 144 -8.47 -2.19 -4.81
N VAL A 145 -7.37 -1.52 -4.43
CA VAL A 145 -6.92 -1.41 -3.03
C VAL A 145 -8.01 -0.98 -2.05
N PRO A 146 -8.82 0.04 -2.35
CA PRO A 146 -9.77 0.54 -1.36
C PRO A 146 -10.91 -0.44 -1.08
N ARG A 147 -11.26 -1.31 -2.04
CA ARG A 147 -12.23 -2.39 -1.84
C ARG A 147 -11.67 -3.47 -0.91
N ALA A 148 -10.43 -3.88 -1.14
CA ALA A 148 -9.76 -4.90 -0.34
C ALA A 148 -9.69 -4.53 1.16
N TRP A 149 -9.80 -3.23 1.48
CA TRP A 149 -9.94 -2.77 2.86
C TRP A 149 -11.38 -2.84 3.39
N CYS A 150 -12.38 -2.43 2.61
CA CYS A 150 -13.78 -2.44 3.05
C CYS A 150 -14.34 -3.84 3.29
N ASP A 151 -13.77 -4.85 2.63
CA ASP A 151 -14.17 -6.25 2.76
C ASP A 151 -13.53 -6.96 3.99
N VAL A 152 -12.70 -6.27 4.78
CA VAL A 152 -12.09 -6.78 6.04
C VAL A 152 -13.01 -6.51 7.22
#